data_AF-A0A3D3PJE1-F1
#
_entry.id   AF-A0A3D3PJE1-F1
#
_cell.length_a   1.000
_cell.length_b   1.000
_cell.length_c   1.000
_cell.angle_alpha   90.00
_cell.angle_beta   90.00
_cell.angle_gamma   90.00
#
_symmetry.space_group_name_H-M   'P 1'
#
loop_
_entity.id
_entity.type
_entity.pdbx_description
1 polymer ?
#
loop_
_entity_poly.entity_id
_entity_poly.type
_entity_poly.pdbx_seq_one_letter_code
_entity_poly.pdbx_strand_id
1 'polypeptide(L)'
;MYPAHNQKSDHDIEEKNEKLRKDEMRRLEPYGAKQASDLAAMSDGERTKWFFWNVHENLDEIRKLEPALIGQIVRTQMTVSDGQSMWTETCGLEKRIELSCKWQLLLKDPAFQNDVTYPISEGWIDLFVAKAPPPHPVLQESQKGYLDSDSPLYPNQLFLYGWITEGMWQEIKPQLYNVGANFHTDIFLRDNFLYPVKPGLDFVTGPIGSIGITNLEFRVSSQPRLATWIKT
;
A
#
# COMPACT_ATOMS: atom_id res chain seq x y z
N MET A 1 23.13 12.05 -33.12
CA MET A 1 24.17 11.29 -32.39
C MET A 1 23.92 11.53 -30.91
N TYR A 2 23.11 10.67 -30.27
CA TYR A 2 22.77 10.80 -28.86
C TYR A 2 23.87 10.17 -28.00
N PRO A 3 24.23 10.75 -26.84
CA PRO A 3 25.44 10.36 -26.13
C PRO A 3 25.23 9.00 -25.44
N ALA A 4 26.11 8.04 -25.76
CA ALA A 4 26.21 6.73 -25.13
C ALA A 4 26.64 6.77 -23.63
N HIS A 5 26.57 7.95 -22.99
CA HIS A 5 27.05 8.15 -21.63
C HIS A 5 25.97 7.94 -20.55
N ASN A 6 24.68 8.06 -20.89
CA ASN A 6 23.57 7.86 -19.94
C ASN A 6 23.27 6.38 -19.66
N GLN A 7 23.45 5.48 -20.64
CA GLN A 7 23.09 4.06 -20.46
C GLN A 7 23.93 3.35 -19.41
N LYS A 8 25.19 3.76 -19.20
CA LYS A 8 26.04 3.19 -18.14
C LYS A 8 25.62 3.68 -16.75
N SER A 9 25.29 4.96 -16.61
CA SER A 9 24.85 5.51 -15.31
C SER A 9 23.51 4.93 -14.88
N ASP A 10 22.60 4.73 -15.82
CA ASP A 10 21.27 4.17 -15.55
C ASP A 10 21.40 2.70 -15.11
N HIS A 11 22.22 1.92 -15.81
CA HIS A 11 22.52 0.54 -15.43
C HIS A 11 23.18 0.44 -14.04
N ASP A 12 24.14 1.32 -13.72
CA ASP A 12 24.79 1.33 -12.40
C ASP A 12 23.81 1.68 -11.26
N ILE A 13 22.78 2.48 -11.53
CA ILE A 13 21.72 2.83 -10.58
C ILE A 13 20.78 1.64 -10.39
N GLU A 14 20.38 0.99 -11.48
CA GLU A 14 19.53 -0.22 -11.45
C GLU A 14 20.19 -1.34 -10.64
N GLU A 15 21.48 -1.61 -10.87
CA GLU A 15 22.22 -2.63 -10.15
C GLU A 15 22.30 -2.33 -8.64
N LYS A 16 22.52 -1.06 -8.27
CA LYS A 16 22.51 -0.62 -6.86
C LYS A 16 21.14 -0.77 -6.22
N ASN A 17 20.08 -0.38 -6.91
CA ASN A 17 18.71 -0.48 -6.41
C ASN A 17 18.31 -1.95 -6.21
N GLU A 18 18.66 -2.82 -7.15
CA GLU A 18 18.39 -4.26 -7.02
C GLU A 18 19.19 -4.88 -5.87
N LYS A 19 20.45 -4.46 -5.67
CA LYS A 19 21.23 -4.89 -4.51
C LYS A 19 20.56 -4.50 -3.20
N LEU A 20 20.12 -3.24 -3.07
CA LEU A 20 19.44 -2.77 -1.85
C LEU A 20 18.12 -3.51 -1.63
N ARG A 21 17.35 -3.76 -2.69
CA ARG A 21 16.11 -4.55 -2.61
C ARG A 21 16.38 -5.96 -2.12
N LYS A 22 17.40 -6.64 -2.66
CA LYS A 22 17.81 -7.98 -2.19
C LYS A 22 18.24 -7.97 -0.73
N ASP A 23 18.96 -6.94 -0.29
CA ASP A 23 19.39 -6.81 1.09
C ASP A 23 18.19 -6.61 2.04
N GLU A 24 17.19 -5.81 1.66
CA GLU A 24 15.93 -5.72 2.42
C GLU A 24 15.17 -7.05 2.45
N MET A 25 15.02 -7.73 1.31
CA MET A 25 14.33 -9.03 1.28
C MET A 25 15.04 -10.09 2.12
N ARG A 26 16.38 -10.07 2.18
CA ARG A 26 17.15 -10.95 3.07
C ARG A 26 16.83 -10.71 4.56
N ARG A 27 16.52 -9.47 4.95
CA ARG A 27 16.09 -9.17 6.33
C ARG A 27 14.69 -9.69 6.64
N LEU A 28 13.81 -9.74 5.64
CA LEU A 28 12.44 -10.22 5.78
C LEU A 28 12.31 -11.74 5.64
N GLU A 29 13.29 -12.40 5.03
CA GLU A 29 13.31 -13.85 4.76
C GLU A 29 12.95 -14.74 5.97
N PRO A 30 13.44 -14.50 7.21
CA PRO A 30 13.08 -15.34 8.37
C PRO A 30 11.58 -15.33 8.69
N TYR A 31 10.88 -14.27 8.28
CA TYR A 31 9.43 -14.14 8.43
C TYR A 31 8.72 -14.69 7.21
N GLY A 32 9.17 -14.33 6.01
CA GLY A 32 8.54 -14.70 4.74
C GLY A 32 8.61 -16.19 4.39
N ALA A 33 9.67 -16.89 4.83
CA ALA A 33 9.83 -18.32 4.60
C ALA A 33 8.89 -19.20 5.45
N LYS A 34 8.17 -18.62 6.43
CA LYS A 34 7.14 -19.33 7.19
C LYS A 34 5.95 -19.69 6.29
N GLN A 35 5.25 -20.78 6.60
CA GLN A 35 4.11 -21.22 5.80
C GLN A 35 2.88 -20.35 6.09
N ALA A 36 1.93 -20.29 5.14
CA ALA A 36 0.68 -19.57 5.33
C ALA A 36 -0.13 -20.10 6.55
N SER A 37 0.01 -21.38 6.88
CA SER A 37 -0.58 -22.00 8.08
C SER A 37 -0.05 -21.41 9.39
N ASP A 38 1.15 -20.85 9.38
CA ASP A 38 1.79 -20.28 10.58
C ASP A 38 1.30 -18.86 10.87
N LEU A 39 0.60 -18.22 9.93
CA LEU A 39 0.13 -16.83 10.04
C LEU A 39 -0.71 -16.59 11.30
N ALA A 40 -1.54 -17.54 11.70
CA ALA A 40 -2.37 -17.41 12.89
C ALA A 40 -1.53 -17.22 14.18
N ALA A 41 -0.34 -17.83 14.25
CA ALA A 41 0.56 -17.76 15.40
C ALA A 41 1.51 -16.55 15.36
N MET A 42 1.64 -15.89 14.21
CA MET A 42 2.52 -14.73 14.03
C MET A 42 1.90 -13.46 14.62
N SER A 43 2.73 -12.55 15.11
CA SER A 43 2.29 -11.20 15.45
C SER A 43 1.91 -10.41 14.19
N ASP A 44 1.13 -9.34 14.35
CA ASP A 44 0.72 -8.45 13.27
C ASP A 44 1.93 -7.98 12.44
N GLY A 45 2.97 -7.44 13.11
CA GLY A 45 4.19 -6.99 12.44
C GLY A 45 4.94 -8.09 11.67
N GLU A 46 4.98 -9.31 12.20
CA GLU A 46 5.55 -10.46 11.48
C GLU A 46 4.74 -10.82 10.24
N ARG A 47 3.40 -10.75 10.28
CA ARG A 47 2.54 -10.99 9.12
C ARG A 47 2.72 -9.91 8.05
N THR A 48 2.92 -8.65 8.45
CA THR A 48 3.29 -7.58 7.50
C THR A 48 4.59 -7.94 6.78
N LYS A 49 5.63 -8.36 7.52
CA LYS A 49 6.92 -8.78 6.92
C LYS A 49 6.77 -10.01 6.02
N TRP A 50 5.95 -10.99 6.43
CA TRP A 50 5.61 -12.15 5.62
C TRP A 50 4.95 -11.76 4.30
N PHE A 51 3.97 -10.85 4.35
CA PHE A 51 3.26 -10.37 3.17
C PHE A 51 4.21 -9.66 2.20
N PHE A 52 5.02 -8.72 2.68
CA PHE A 52 5.99 -8.01 1.85
C PHE A 52 6.98 -8.96 1.19
N TRP A 53 7.58 -9.85 1.96
CA TRP A 53 8.54 -10.81 1.40
C TRP A 53 7.89 -11.72 0.35
N ASN A 54 6.69 -12.25 0.61
CA ASN A 54 6.03 -13.15 -0.35
C ASN A 54 5.55 -12.43 -1.62
N VAL A 55 5.11 -11.17 -1.55
CA VAL A 55 4.79 -10.38 -2.76
C VAL A 55 6.05 -10.14 -3.61
N HIS A 56 7.23 -9.98 -2.97
CA HIS A 56 8.48 -9.77 -3.69
C HIS A 56 9.12 -11.06 -4.24
N GLU A 57 9.19 -12.11 -3.43
CA GLU A 57 9.98 -13.32 -3.73
C GLU A 57 9.12 -14.51 -4.18
N ASN A 58 7.84 -14.57 -3.80
CA ASN A 58 6.93 -15.69 -4.05
C ASN A 58 5.57 -15.27 -4.64
N LEU A 59 5.58 -14.27 -5.54
CA LEU A 59 4.36 -13.63 -6.05
C LEU A 59 3.34 -14.65 -6.61
N ASP A 60 3.81 -15.65 -7.35
CA ASP A 60 2.93 -16.65 -7.96
C ASP A 60 2.30 -17.59 -6.92
N GLU A 61 3.02 -17.93 -5.85
CA GLU A 61 2.49 -18.76 -4.78
C GLU A 61 1.48 -18.01 -3.93
N ILE A 62 1.78 -16.76 -3.54
CA ILE A 62 0.83 -15.97 -2.75
C ILE A 62 -0.44 -15.67 -3.56
N ARG A 63 -0.36 -15.46 -4.88
CA ARG A 63 -1.54 -15.24 -5.74
C ARG A 63 -2.50 -16.43 -5.77
N LYS A 64 -2.04 -17.66 -5.55
CA LYS A 64 -2.93 -18.83 -5.40
C LYS A 64 -3.86 -18.73 -4.19
N LEU A 65 -3.49 -17.89 -3.21
CA LEU A 65 -4.27 -17.60 -2.01
C LEU A 65 -5.20 -16.39 -2.21
N GLU A 66 -5.31 -15.83 -3.41
CA GLU A 66 -6.17 -14.68 -3.75
C GLU A 66 -6.07 -13.53 -2.72
N PRO A 67 -4.86 -12.99 -2.44
CA PRO A 67 -4.64 -12.07 -1.34
C PRO A 67 -5.39 -10.76 -1.56
N ALA A 68 -6.12 -10.28 -0.55
CA ALA A 68 -6.67 -8.93 -0.55
C ALA A 68 -6.23 -8.19 0.71
N LEU A 69 -5.83 -6.93 0.55
CA LEU A 69 -5.47 -6.07 1.65
C LEU A 69 -6.59 -5.06 1.92
N ILE A 70 -7.09 -5.05 3.14
CA ILE A 70 -8.22 -4.23 3.58
C ILE A 70 -7.72 -3.21 4.60
N GLY A 71 -7.82 -1.93 4.27
CA GLY A 71 -7.52 -0.82 5.17
C GLY A 71 -8.82 -0.24 5.72
N GLN A 72 -9.22 -0.65 6.93
CA GLN A 72 -10.41 -0.12 7.57
C GLN A 72 -10.15 1.28 8.12
N ILE A 73 -10.85 2.28 7.59
CA ILE A 73 -10.61 3.69 7.92
C ILE A 73 -11.20 4.00 9.29
N VAL A 74 -10.33 4.45 10.19
CA VAL A 74 -10.68 4.81 11.57
C VAL A 74 -10.81 6.32 11.73
N ARG A 75 -9.96 7.08 11.04
CA ARG A 75 -9.92 8.55 11.10
C ARG A 75 -9.64 9.11 9.73
N THR A 76 -10.29 10.23 9.43
CA THR A 76 -10.11 11.00 8.20
C THR A 76 -9.64 12.41 8.56
N GLN A 77 -8.61 12.88 7.88
CA GLN A 77 -8.13 14.26 7.93
C GLN A 77 -7.95 14.77 6.50
N MET A 78 -8.33 16.03 6.26
CA MET A 78 -8.12 16.70 4.98
C MET A 78 -7.29 17.94 5.21
N THR A 79 -6.20 18.05 4.47
CA THR A 79 -5.34 19.22 4.42
C THR A 79 -5.50 19.90 3.07
N VAL A 80 -5.80 21.20 3.11
CA VAL A 80 -5.85 22.05 1.94
C VAL A 80 -4.78 23.12 2.11
N SER A 81 -3.78 23.08 1.25
CA SER A 81 -2.67 24.04 1.25
C SER A 81 -2.83 24.96 0.05
N ASP A 82 -2.77 26.27 0.28
CA ASP A 82 -2.77 27.28 -0.77
C ASP A 82 -1.41 27.99 -0.77
N GLY A 83 -0.72 27.97 -1.90
CA GLY A 83 0.59 28.59 -2.05
C GLY A 83 1.52 27.85 -3.01
N GLN A 84 2.81 28.16 -2.92
CA GLN A 84 3.84 27.47 -3.69
C GLN A 84 4.17 26.15 -3.01
N SER A 85 3.89 25.02 -3.67
CA SER A 85 4.31 23.73 -3.16
C SER A 85 5.83 23.62 -3.23
N MET A 86 6.48 23.22 -2.13
CA MET A 86 7.91 22.93 -2.10
C MET A 86 8.30 21.74 -2.99
N TRP A 87 7.31 20.91 -3.37
CA TRP A 87 7.53 19.71 -4.18
C TRP A 87 7.34 19.95 -5.67
N THR A 88 6.39 20.82 -6.01
CA THR A 88 5.97 21.00 -7.41
C THR A 88 6.45 22.34 -7.98
N GLU A 89 6.96 23.23 -7.11
CA GLU A 89 7.30 24.65 -7.36
C GLU A 89 6.18 25.46 -8.03
N THR A 90 5.00 24.86 -8.16
CA THR A 90 3.82 25.42 -8.79
C THR A 90 2.96 26.06 -7.72
N CYS A 91 2.49 27.26 -8.01
CA CYS A 91 1.57 27.98 -7.15
C CYS A 91 0.17 27.43 -7.39
N GLY A 92 -0.49 26.92 -6.35
CA GLY A 92 -1.83 26.39 -6.49
C GLY A 92 -2.40 25.77 -5.22
N LEU A 93 -3.64 25.35 -5.34
CA LEU A 93 -4.36 24.66 -4.28
C LEU A 93 -3.98 23.18 -4.29
N GLU A 94 -3.30 22.73 -3.23
CA GLU A 94 -2.98 21.33 -3.00
C GLU A 94 -3.96 20.72 -2.00
N LYS A 95 -4.47 19.53 -2.33
CA LYS A 95 -5.45 18.80 -1.54
C LYS A 95 -4.88 17.44 -1.17
N ARG A 96 -4.73 17.19 0.12
CA ARG A 96 -4.23 15.91 0.64
C ARG A 96 -5.22 15.33 1.65
N ILE A 97 -5.53 14.06 1.48
CA ILE A 97 -6.36 13.27 2.39
C ILE A 97 -5.43 12.34 3.15
N GLU A 98 -5.52 12.36 4.47
CA GLU A 98 -4.78 11.49 5.37
C GLU A 98 -5.80 10.62 6.10
N LEU A 99 -5.69 9.31 5.94
CA LEU A 99 -6.60 8.34 6.57
C LEU A 99 -5.79 7.46 7.51
N SER A 100 -6.15 7.43 8.80
CA SER A 100 -5.63 6.40 9.71
C SER A 100 -6.46 5.14 9.53
N CYS A 101 -5.82 3.99 9.37
CA CYS A 101 -6.51 2.73 9.15
C CYS A 101 -5.92 1.56 9.94
N LYS A 102 -6.70 0.49 10.02
CA LYS A 102 -6.26 -0.84 10.47
C LYS A 102 -6.20 -1.76 9.26
N TRP A 103 -5.05 -2.37 9.04
CA TRP A 103 -4.82 -3.25 7.91
C TRP A 103 -5.08 -4.71 8.25
N GLN A 104 -5.79 -5.36 7.35
CA GLN A 104 -6.07 -6.78 7.39
C GLN A 104 -5.68 -7.42 6.07
N LEU A 105 -5.04 -8.58 6.14
CA LEU A 105 -4.77 -9.44 5.01
C LEU A 105 -5.82 -10.54 4.96
N LEU A 106 -6.59 -10.55 3.89
CA LEU A 106 -7.52 -11.61 3.55
C LEU A 106 -6.79 -12.59 2.65
N LEU A 107 -6.84 -13.88 2.98
CA LEU A 107 -6.33 -14.98 2.17
C LEU A 107 -7.40 -16.05 2.03
N LYS A 108 -7.54 -16.62 0.84
CA LYS A 108 -8.41 -17.76 0.59
C LYS A 108 -7.74 -19.03 1.05
N ASP A 109 -8.45 -19.80 1.87
CA ASP A 109 -7.98 -21.11 2.31
C ASP A 109 -8.09 -22.12 1.14
N PRO A 110 -6.97 -22.70 0.69
CA PRO A 110 -6.98 -23.65 -0.42
C PRO A 110 -7.72 -24.97 -0.10
N ALA A 111 -7.89 -25.32 1.18
CA ALA A 111 -8.57 -26.54 1.61
C ALA A 111 -10.08 -26.35 1.77
N PHE A 112 -10.54 -25.16 2.17
CA PHE A 112 -11.95 -24.93 2.54
C PHE A 112 -12.67 -23.87 1.71
N GLN A 113 -11.98 -23.18 0.80
CA GLN A 113 -12.49 -22.06 -0.02
C GLN A 113 -13.13 -20.92 0.80
N ASN A 114 -12.86 -20.86 2.10
CA ASN A 114 -13.27 -19.77 2.96
C ASN A 114 -12.17 -18.73 3.02
N ASP A 115 -12.57 -17.47 3.13
CA ASP A 115 -11.62 -16.39 3.37
C ASP A 115 -11.22 -16.36 4.85
N VAL A 116 -9.91 -16.30 5.10
CA VAL A 116 -9.33 -16.13 6.42
C VAL A 116 -8.75 -14.73 6.51
N THR A 117 -9.12 -13.99 7.55
CA THR A 117 -8.66 -12.63 7.79
C THR A 117 -7.59 -12.60 8.87
N TYR A 118 -6.46 -11.98 8.57
CA TYR A 118 -5.35 -11.78 9.50
C TYR A 118 -5.10 -10.29 9.72
N PRO A 119 -5.11 -9.78 10.96
CA PRO A 119 -4.62 -8.42 11.21
C PRO A 119 -3.11 -8.36 10.98
N ILE A 120 -2.63 -7.32 10.29
CA ILE A 120 -1.19 -7.19 9.96
C ILE A 120 -0.55 -5.92 10.49
N SER A 121 -1.24 -4.78 10.56
CA SER A 121 -0.67 -3.55 11.11
C SER A 121 -1.71 -2.44 11.23
N GLU A 122 -1.38 -1.42 12.03
CA GLU A 122 -2.01 -0.11 11.88
C GLU A 122 -1.22 0.72 10.86
N GLY A 123 -1.86 1.74 10.31
CA GLY A 123 -1.24 2.47 9.21
C GLY A 123 -1.91 3.78 8.84
N TRP A 124 -1.32 4.39 7.83
CA TRP A 124 -1.78 5.64 7.25
C TRP A 124 -1.89 5.53 5.75
N ILE A 125 -2.86 6.23 5.20
CA ILE A 125 -3.10 6.34 3.77
C ILE A 125 -3.08 7.82 3.43
N ASP A 126 -2.07 8.21 2.66
CA ASP A 126 -1.85 9.57 2.22
C ASP A 126 -2.16 9.66 0.73
N LEU A 127 -3.26 10.33 0.42
CA LEU A 127 -3.76 10.48 -0.94
C LEU A 127 -3.74 11.94 -1.40
N PHE A 128 -3.09 12.18 -2.52
CA PHE A 128 -3.22 13.44 -3.25
C PHE A 128 -4.51 13.46 -4.07
N VAL A 129 -5.23 14.58 -4.05
CA VAL A 129 -6.40 14.79 -4.92
C VAL A 129 -5.98 15.68 -6.07
N ALA A 130 -5.89 15.10 -7.27
CA ALA A 130 -5.38 15.78 -8.45
C ALA A 130 -6.03 15.29 -9.74
N LYS A 131 -5.91 16.06 -10.83
CA LYS A 131 -6.41 15.64 -12.16
C LYS A 131 -5.49 14.61 -12.85
N ALA A 132 -4.24 14.55 -12.43
CA ALA A 132 -3.18 13.69 -12.94
C ALA A 132 -2.30 13.23 -11.76
N PRO A 133 -1.43 12.21 -11.93
CA PRO A 133 -0.49 11.80 -10.89
C PRO A 133 0.27 13.01 -10.33
N PRO A 134 0.40 13.14 -8.99
CA PRO A 134 1.19 14.22 -8.41
C PRO A 134 2.67 14.02 -8.75
N PRO A 135 3.47 15.08 -8.79
CA PRO A 135 4.92 14.95 -8.97
C PRO A 135 5.61 14.34 -7.74
N HIS A 136 4.94 14.33 -6.58
CA HIS A 136 5.37 13.60 -5.40
C HIS A 136 4.16 12.94 -4.71
N PRO A 137 4.22 11.65 -4.35
CA PRO A 137 5.31 10.72 -4.65
C PRO A 137 5.48 10.51 -6.16
N VAL A 138 6.71 10.18 -6.59
CA VAL A 138 6.96 9.82 -7.99
C VAL A 138 6.24 8.50 -8.28
N LEU A 139 5.43 8.46 -9.34
CA LEU A 139 4.64 7.30 -9.75
C LEU A 139 4.82 7.05 -11.25
N GLN A 140 4.82 5.79 -11.68
CA GLN A 140 4.83 5.43 -13.11
C GLN A 140 3.44 5.61 -13.73
N GLU A 141 3.40 5.59 -15.06
CA GLU A 141 2.14 5.54 -15.80
C GLU A 141 1.30 4.34 -15.34
N SER A 142 0.01 4.57 -15.08
CA SER A 142 -0.94 3.58 -14.52
C SER A 142 -0.74 3.19 -13.05
N GLN A 143 0.30 3.68 -12.38
CA GLN A 143 0.44 3.47 -10.93
C GLN A 143 -0.42 4.47 -10.14
N LYS A 144 -1.19 3.95 -9.17
CA LYS A 144 -2.04 4.75 -8.26
C LYS A 144 -1.38 5.04 -6.93
N GLY A 145 -0.39 4.24 -6.55
CA GLY A 145 0.38 4.44 -5.34
C GLY A 145 1.35 3.31 -5.08
N TYR A 146 1.87 3.26 -3.86
CA TYR A 146 2.60 2.12 -3.34
C TYR A 146 2.37 1.98 -1.83
N LEU A 147 2.58 0.75 -1.33
CA LEU A 147 2.68 0.43 0.07
C LEU A 147 4.15 0.42 0.49
N ASP A 148 4.43 1.06 1.61
CA ASP A 148 5.72 1.02 2.27
C ASP A 148 5.55 0.49 3.70
N SER A 149 6.44 -0.38 4.14
CA SER A 149 6.41 -0.93 5.49
C SER A 149 7.74 -0.68 6.18
N ASP A 150 7.66 -0.50 7.50
CA ASP A 150 8.84 -0.43 8.36
C ASP A 150 9.68 0.85 8.14
N SER A 151 9.02 2.00 8.25
CA SER A 151 9.71 3.30 8.38
C SER A 151 10.62 3.28 9.62
N PRO A 152 11.86 3.81 9.55
CA PRO A 152 12.74 3.92 10.72
C PRO A 152 12.10 4.67 11.91
N LEU A 153 11.14 5.55 11.62
CA LEU A 153 10.41 6.33 12.63
C LEU A 153 9.20 5.59 13.19
N TYR A 154 8.62 4.67 12.41
CA TYR A 154 7.38 3.98 12.72
C TYR A 154 7.49 2.49 12.34
N PRO A 155 8.23 1.70 13.12
CA PRO A 155 8.41 0.29 12.82
C PRO A 155 7.07 -0.45 12.96
N ASN A 156 6.88 -1.46 12.12
CA ASN A 156 5.64 -2.28 12.06
C ASN A 156 4.35 -1.50 11.72
N GLN A 157 4.46 -0.34 11.06
CA GLN A 157 3.32 0.34 10.44
C GLN A 157 3.36 0.16 8.92
N LEU A 158 2.17 0.24 8.32
CA LEU A 158 1.98 0.14 6.88
C LEU A 158 1.44 1.46 6.32
N PHE A 159 2.19 2.05 5.40
CA PHE A 159 1.88 3.32 4.78
C PHE A 159 1.46 3.10 3.33
N LEU A 160 0.33 3.69 2.94
CA LEU A 160 -0.07 3.79 1.55
C LEU A 160 0.15 5.23 1.09
N TYR A 161 0.97 5.43 0.08
CA TYR A 161 1.13 6.72 -0.58
C TYR A 161 0.53 6.63 -1.99
N GLY A 162 -0.36 7.54 -2.35
CA GLY A 162 -1.01 7.48 -3.64
C GLY A 162 -1.78 8.73 -4.02
N TRP A 163 -2.65 8.58 -5.02
CA TRP A 163 -3.47 9.67 -5.50
C TRP A 163 -4.81 9.19 -6.04
N ILE A 164 -5.79 10.10 -6.00
CA ILE A 164 -7.12 9.93 -6.56
C ILE A 164 -7.55 11.17 -7.34
N THR A 165 -8.55 11.00 -8.20
CA THR A 165 -9.09 12.12 -8.97
C THR A 165 -10.03 12.97 -8.11
N GLU A 166 -10.24 14.24 -8.49
CA GLU A 166 -11.25 15.08 -7.84
C GLU A 166 -12.65 14.45 -7.93
N GLY A 167 -12.99 13.77 -9.05
CA GLY A 167 -14.25 13.05 -9.20
C GLY A 167 -14.42 11.95 -8.15
N MET A 168 -13.39 11.09 -8.02
CA MET A 168 -13.35 10.05 -6.99
C MET A 168 -13.49 10.65 -5.58
N TRP A 169 -12.81 11.76 -5.31
CA TRP A 169 -12.92 12.45 -4.03
C TRP A 169 -14.35 12.87 -3.72
N GLN A 170 -15.06 13.49 -4.67
CA GLN A 170 -16.45 13.91 -4.45
C GLN A 170 -17.39 12.73 -4.20
N GLU A 171 -17.10 11.56 -4.77
CA GLU A 171 -17.86 10.33 -4.55
C GLU A 171 -17.64 9.73 -3.16
N ILE A 172 -16.38 9.66 -2.70
CA ILE A 172 -16.04 9.02 -1.42
C ILE A 172 -16.19 9.96 -0.21
N LYS A 173 -16.07 11.28 -0.40
CA LYS A 173 -16.08 12.27 0.67
C LYS A 173 -17.32 12.16 1.59
N PRO A 174 -18.56 12.03 1.10
CA PRO A 174 -19.72 11.88 1.97
C PRO A 174 -19.61 10.65 2.87
N GLN A 175 -19.04 9.56 2.35
CA GLN A 175 -18.90 8.31 3.09
C GLN A 175 -17.86 8.43 4.21
N LEU A 176 -16.75 9.12 3.95
CA LEU A 176 -15.68 9.31 4.93
C LEU A 176 -16.04 10.26 6.09
N TYR A 177 -16.93 11.23 5.86
CA TYR A 177 -17.32 12.23 6.87
C TYR A 177 -18.71 12.03 7.47
N ASN A 178 -19.59 11.27 6.81
CA ASN A 178 -20.96 11.04 7.27
C ASN A 178 -21.18 9.57 7.59
N VAL A 179 -20.24 8.98 8.32
CA VAL A 179 -20.31 7.59 8.75
C VAL A 179 -21.32 7.49 9.89
N GLY A 180 -22.52 6.98 9.62
CA GLY A 180 -23.44 6.56 10.69
C GLY A 180 -22.76 5.53 11.60
N ALA A 181 -23.19 5.42 12.87
CA ALA A 181 -22.50 4.59 13.87
C ALA A 181 -22.24 3.12 13.46
N ASN A 182 -23.03 2.59 12.52
CA ASN A 182 -22.96 1.21 12.04
C ASN A 182 -22.27 1.05 10.67
N PHE A 183 -21.77 2.12 10.08
CA PHE A 183 -21.07 2.06 8.80
C PHE A 183 -19.58 2.26 9.01
N HIS A 184 -18.79 1.79 8.07
CA HIS A 184 -17.38 2.14 7.94
C HIS A 184 -16.97 2.11 6.47
N THR A 185 -15.88 2.80 6.16
CA THR A 185 -15.31 2.85 4.82
C THR A 185 -13.97 2.13 4.84
N ASP A 186 -13.74 1.28 3.85
CA ASP A 186 -12.52 0.51 3.67
C ASP A 186 -11.87 0.89 2.35
N ILE A 187 -10.54 0.86 2.32
CA ILE A 187 -9.79 0.69 1.08
C ILE A 187 -9.55 -0.81 0.89
N PHE A 188 -9.88 -1.31 -0.30
CA PHE A 188 -9.77 -2.71 -0.68
C PHE A 188 -8.78 -2.85 -1.83
N LEU A 189 -7.64 -3.49 -1.58
CA LEU A 189 -6.62 -3.78 -2.59
C LEU A 189 -6.67 -5.26 -2.92
N ARG A 190 -7.02 -5.59 -4.16
CA ARG A 190 -7.06 -6.97 -4.63
C ARG A 190 -5.67 -7.46 -5.04
N ASP A 191 -5.54 -8.77 -5.15
CA ASP A 191 -4.33 -9.46 -5.59
C ASP A 191 -3.76 -8.89 -6.90
N ASN A 192 -4.63 -8.61 -7.86
CA ASN A 192 -4.28 -8.08 -9.16
C ASN A 192 -4.00 -6.57 -9.16
N PHE A 193 -4.08 -5.91 -8.01
CA PHE A 193 -3.68 -4.51 -7.84
C PHE A 193 -2.28 -4.38 -7.25
N LEU A 194 -1.73 -5.47 -6.70
CA LEU A 194 -0.50 -5.50 -5.91
C LEU A 194 0.65 -6.07 -6.72
N TYR A 195 1.73 -5.30 -6.82
CA TYR A 195 2.92 -5.69 -7.58
C TYR A 195 4.18 -5.26 -6.84
N PRO A 196 5.22 -6.10 -6.75
CA PRO A 196 6.46 -5.68 -6.12
C PRO A 196 7.12 -4.57 -6.92
N VAL A 197 7.62 -3.52 -6.25
CA VAL A 197 8.44 -2.51 -6.91
C VAL A 197 9.83 -3.09 -7.15
N LYS A 198 10.23 -3.22 -8.42
CA LYS A 198 11.53 -3.74 -8.85
C LYS A 198 12.09 -2.90 -10.00
N PRO A 199 13.43 -2.74 -10.11
CA PRO A 199 14.04 -2.12 -11.28
C PRO A 199 13.65 -2.85 -12.58
N GLY A 200 13.49 -2.10 -13.67
CA GLY A 200 13.12 -2.65 -14.98
C GLY A 200 11.66 -3.08 -15.12
N LEU A 201 10.80 -2.85 -14.12
CA LEU A 201 9.36 -2.98 -14.26
C LEU A 201 8.76 -1.63 -14.68
N ASP A 202 8.41 -1.52 -15.96
CA ASP A 202 7.98 -0.27 -16.60
C ASP A 202 6.73 0.38 -15.97
N PHE A 203 5.96 -0.35 -15.18
CA PHE A 203 4.67 0.09 -14.65
C PHE A 203 4.65 0.35 -13.12
N VAL A 204 5.78 0.15 -12.41
CA VAL A 204 5.87 0.42 -10.96
C VAL A 204 7.16 1.16 -10.61
N THR A 205 7.04 2.19 -9.75
CA THR A 205 8.15 2.86 -9.08
C THR A 205 7.81 3.08 -7.61
N GLY A 206 8.82 3.31 -6.78
CA GLY A 206 8.66 3.51 -5.36
C GLY A 206 9.96 3.24 -4.59
N PRO A 207 9.91 3.40 -3.26
CA PRO A 207 11.02 3.04 -2.38
C PRO A 207 11.44 1.57 -2.53
N ILE A 208 12.67 1.27 -2.14
CA ILE A 208 13.20 -0.08 -2.15
C ILE A 208 12.36 -0.97 -1.21
N GLY A 209 11.88 -2.11 -1.72
CA GLY A 209 11.08 -3.05 -0.93
C GLY A 209 9.60 -2.67 -0.77
N SER A 210 9.14 -1.63 -1.46
CA SER A 210 7.72 -1.24 -1.51
C SER A 210 6.90 -2.11 -2.48
N ILE A 211 5.58 -2.10 -2.31
CA ILE A 211 4.62 -2.78 -3.19
C ILE A 211 3.84 -1.73 -3.98
N GLY A 212 3.97 -1.70 -5.30
CA GLY A 212 3.21 -0.84 -6.19
C GLY A 212 1.72 -1.23 -6.22
N ILE A 213 0.89 -0.20 -6.35
CA ILE A 213 -0.56 -0.31 -6.43
C ILE A 213 -1.02 0.26 -7.78
N THR A 214 -1.74 -0.53 -8.57
CA THR A 214 -2.30 -0.10 -9.86
C THR A 214 -3.75 0.37 -9.77
N ASN A 215 -4.45 0.04 -8.69
CA ASN A 215 -5.83 0.48 -8.47
C ASN A 215 -6.19 0.58 -6.98
N LEU A 216 -7.12 1.47 -6.66
CA LEU A 216 -7.66 1.70 -5.31
C LEU A 216 -9.18 1.56 -5.37
N GLU A 217 -9.73 0.61 -4.59
CA GLU A 217 -11.17 0.43 -4.47
C GLU A 217 -11.63 0.92 -3.10
N PHE A 218 -12.57 1.87 -3.06
CA PHE A 218 -13.22 2.29 -1.82
C PHE A 218 -14.52 1.54 -1.65
N ARG A 219 -14.73 0.93 -0.48
CA ARG A 219 -15.96 0.21 -0.15
C ARG A 219 -16.60 0.78 1.10
N VAL A 220 -17.92 0.83 1.09
CA VAL A 220 -18.71 1.18 2.27
C VAL A 220 -19.41 -0.07 2.77
N SER A 221 -19.10 -0.43 4.02
CA SER A 221 -19.64 -1.61 4.67
C SER A 221 -20.59 -1.18 5.79
N SER A 222 -21.76 -1.81 5.85
CA SER A 222 -22.75 -1.64 6.93
C SER A 222 -22.59 -2.62 8.08
N GLN A 223 -21.56 -3.48 8.00
CA GLN A 223 -21.23 -4.39 9.08
C GLN A 223 -20.76 -3.58 10.30
N PRO A 224 -21.04 -4.04 11.53
CA PRO A 224 -20.52 -3.41 12.72
C PRO A 224 -19.02 -3.18 12.55
N ARG A 225 -18.52 -1.99 12.92
CA ARG A 225 -17.06 -1.81 13.12
C ARG A 225 -16.59 -3.01 13.92
N LEU A 226 -15.45 -3.59 13.56
CA LEU A 226 -14.85 -4.72 14.29
C LEU A 226 -14.58 -4.28 15.73
N ALA A 227 -15.61 -4.36 16.56
CA ALA A 227 -15.66 -3.99 17.95
C ALA A 227 -15.68 -5.29 18.74
N THR A 228 -14.66 -6.11 18.55
CA THR A 228 -14.42 -7.31 19.37
C THR A 228 -12.93 -7.46 19.60
N TRP A 229 -12.38 -6.53 20.39
CA TRP A 229 -11.15 -6.74 21.16
C TRP A 229 -11.50 -7.14 22.61
N ILE A 230 -12.46 -8.05 22.79
CA ILE A 230 -12.58 -8.77 24.06
C ILE A 230 -11.72 -10.02 23.90
N LYS A 231 -10.51 -9.95 24.46
CA LYS A 231 -9.73 -11.14 24.80
C LYS A 231 -10.62 -12.01 25.69
N THR A 232 -10.88 -13.23 25.25
CA THR A 232 -11.13 -14.38 26.15
C THR A 232 -9.93 -15.30 26.07
#